data_AF-A0A0W0VZS6-F1
#
_entry.id   AF-A0A0W0VZS6-F1
#
_cell.length_a   1.000
_cell.length_b   1.000
_cell.length_c   1.000
_cell.angle_alpha   90.00
_cell.angle_beta   90.00
_cell.angle_gamma   90.00
#
_symmetry.space_group_name_H-M   'P 1'
#
loop_
_entity.id
_entity.type
_entity.pdbx_description
1 polymer ?
#
loop_
_entity_poly.entity_id
_entity_poly.type
_entity_poly.pdbx_seq_one_letter_code
_entity_poly.pdbx_strand_id
1 'polypeptide(L)'
;MEKVDLTKQFAYRLRDAMIAAGYNSQRSTSGVCIHKLAEITGYSVQICRKYLRGEAIPEPVKLVEIAAKLNVSAGWLLFGDSHTDIAPSENKVTITKNLLLYILTRAANLYNTPHLGKETPGFLLDLINDVSQINASEEQSKKIIDLALSSIKHFSH
;
A
#
# COMPACT_ATOMS: atom_id res chain seq x y z
N MET A 1 16.89 -16.80 9.09
CA MET A 1 16.47 -15.40 8.87
C MET A 1 15.61 -15.03 10.08
N GLU A 2 16.12 -14.22 11.00
CA GLU A 2 15.38 -13.86 12.21
C GLU A 2 14.06 -13.21 11.82
N LYS A 3 12.98 -13.66 12.46
CA LYS A 3 11.63 -13.12 12.28
C LYS A 3 11.69 -11.67 12.75
N VAL A 4 11.87 -10.75 11.80
CA VAL A 4 12.13 -9.36 12.14
C VAL A 4 10.91 -8.83 12.89
N ASP A 5 11.14 -8.39 14.12
CA ASP A 5 10.07 -8.04 15.04
C ASP A 5 9.41 -6.73 14.59
N LEU A 6 8.29 -6.87 13.88
CA LEU A 6 7.56 -5.78 13.24
C LEU A 6 7.25 -4.65 14.23
N THR A 7 6.92 -5.01 15.47
CA THR A 7 6.60 -4.04 16.52
C THR A 7 7.83 -3.22 16.93
N LYS A 8 9.03 -3.83 16.99
CA LYS A 8 10.29 -3.13 17.29
C LYS A 8 10.71 -2.22 16.15
N GLN A 9 10.58 -2.66 14.91
CA GLN A 9 10.88 -1.80 13.77
C GLN A 9 9.93 -0.61 13.68
N PHE A 10 8.63 -0.83 13.89
CA PHE A 10 7.64 0.22 14.00
C PHE A 10 8.04 1.23 15.09
N ALA A 11 8.42 0.76 16.27
CA ALA A 11 8.85 1.63 17.37
C ALA A 11 10.12 2.44 17.06
N TYR A 12 11.04 1.87 16.28
CA TYR A 12 12.21 2.59 15.79
C TYR A 12 11.81 3.72 14.83
N ARG A 13 11.03 3.41 13.79
CA ARG A 13 10.56 4.41 12.81
C ARG A 13 9.68 5.48 13.44
N LEU A 14 8.84 5.11 14.41
CA LEU A 14 8.01 6.05 15.16
C LEU A 14 8.87 7.06 15.92
N ARG A 15 9.96 6.61 16.56
CA ARG A 15 10.89 7.51 17.25
C ARG A 15 11.57 8.45 16.26
N ASP A 16 12.07 7.93 15.15
CA ASP A 16 12.73 8.74 14.11
C ASP A 16 11.79 9.79 13.52
N ALA A 17 10.55 9.41 13.19
CA ALA A 17 9.54 10.32 12.69
C ALA A 17 9.16 11.39 13.74
N MET A 18 9.06 11.02 15.02
CA MET A 18 8.83 11.98 16.10
C MET A 18 10.02 12.95 16.28
N ILE A 19 11.25 12.48 16.14
CA ILE A 19 12.45 13.33 16.19
C ILE A 19 12.48 14.29 15.00
N ALA A 20 12.20 13.79 13.79
CA ALA A 20 12.14 14.59 12.57
C ALA A 20 11.03 15.67 12.64
N ALA A 21 9.93 15.37 13.32
CA ALA A 21 8.85 16.32 13.60
C ALA A 21 9.16 17.31 14.75
N GLY A 22 10.34 17.22 15.38
CA GLY A 22 10.75 18.11 16.47
C GLY A 22 10.16 17.77 17.84
N TYR A 23 9.65 16.55 18.03
CA TYR A 23 9.09 16.06 19.31
C TYR A 23 10.13 15.32 20.16
N ASN A 24 11.36 15.82 20.16
CA ASN A 24 12.47 15.30 20.94
C ASN A 24 12.36 15.65 22.43
N SER A 25 12.91 14.80 23.30
CA SER A 25 12.93 15.03 24.74
C SER A 25 14.19 14.46 25.38
N GLN A 26 14.96 15.32 26.04
CA GLN A 26 16.17 14.93 26.79
C GLN A 26 15.86 14.20 28.10
N ARG A 27 14.61 14.28 28.59
CA ARG A 27 14.17 13.65 29.85
C ARG A 27 13.60 12.24 29.66
N SER A 28 13.40 11.82 28.42
CA SER A 28 12.76 10.54 28.07
C SER A 28 13.80 9.50 27.68
N THR A 29 13.70 8.29 28.23
CA THR A 29 14.56 7.15 27.84
C THR A 29 14.42 6.78 26.36
N SER A 30 13.29 7.13 25.74
CA SER A 30 13.03 6.88 24.31
C SER A 30 13.49 8.03 23.41
N GLY A 31 14.05 9.12 23.96
CA GLY A 31 14.53 10.29 23.22
C GLY A 31 13.42 11.22 22.68
N VAL A 32 12.14 10.86 22.90
CA VAL A 32 10.98 11.57 22.36
C VAL A 32 9.95 11.93 23.44
N CYS A 33 9.18 13.00 23.20
CA CYS A 33 8.16 13.50 24.09
C CYS A 33 6.89 12.65 24.03
N ILE A 34 6.73 11.74 25.00
CA ILE A 34 5.57 10.83 25.06
C ILE A 34 4.23 11.56 25.22
N HIS A 35 4.21 12.73 25.85
CA HIS A 35 3.01 13.54 26.00
C HIS A 35 2.52 14.08 24.66
N LYS A 36 3.43 14.44 23.75
CA LYS A 36 3.06 14.84 22.38
C LYS A 36 2.45 13.68 21.60
N LEU A 37 2.97 12.45 21.78
CA LEU A 37 2.36 11.27 21.18
C LEU A 37 0.96 10.98 21.74
N ALA A 38 0.77 11.15 23.05
CA ALA A 38 -0.55 11.03 23.69
C ALA A 38 -1.55 12.08 23.18
N GLU A 39 -1.10 13.33 22.99
CA GLU A 39 -1.90 14.41 22.40
C GLU A 39 -2.29 14.10 20.95
N ILE A 40 -1.35 13.58 20.15
CA ILE A 40 -1.59 13.18 18.75
C ILE A 40 -2.61 12.04 18.65
N THR A 41 -2.48 11.03 19.52
CA THR A 41 -3.28 9.79 19.44
C THR A 41 -4.62 9.88 20.18
N GLY A 42 -4.74 10.79 21.14
CA GLY A 42 -5.83 10.81 22.11
C GLY A 42 -5.77 9.65 23.12
N TYR A 43 -4.67 8.88 23.14
CA TYR A 43 -4.50 7.73 24.03
C TYR A 43 -3.71 8.06 25.28
N SER A 44 -3.82 7.18 26.27
CA SER A 44 -3.06 7.30 27.51
C SER A 44 -1.56 7.15 27.25
N VAL A 45 -0.76 7.82 28.08
CA VAL A 45 0.71 7.74 28.06
C VAL A 45 1.20 6.28 28.17
N GLN A 46 0.46 5.42 28.86
CA GLN A 46 0.82 4.00 28.99
C GLN A 46 0.70 3.24 27.65
N ILE A 47 -0.33 3.53 26.86
CA ILE A 47 -0.48 2.95 25.52
C ILE A 47 0.63 3.46 24.60
N CYS A 48 0.86 4.77 24.60
CA CYS A 48 1.95 5.39 23.84
C CYS A 48 3.32 4.81 24.20
N ARG A 49 3.53 4.45 25.47
CA ARG A 49 4.76 3.81 25.94
C ARG A 49 4.95 2.41 25.34
N LYS A 50 3.87 1.63 25.24
CA LYS A 50 3.92 0.31 24.58
C LYS A 50 4.33 0.45 23.12
N TYR A 51 3.82 1.47 22.42
CA TYR A 51 4.20 1.76 21.03
C TYR A 51 5.68 2.13 20.91
N LEU A 52 6.18 3.03 21.74
CA LEU A 52 7.59 3.47 21.72
C LEU A 52 8.58 2.37 22.13
N ARG A 53 8.13 1.35 22.85
CA ARG A 53 8.94 0.19 23.24
C ARG A 53 8.87 -0.98 22.25
N GLY A 54 7.96 -0.90 21.28
CA GLY A 54 7.71 -2.02 20.36
C GLY A 54 7.00 -3.18 21.01
N GLU A 55 6.17 -2.92 22.03
CA GLU A 55 5.33 -3.93 22.68
C GLU A 55 3.95 -4.05 22.00
N ALA A 56 3.54 -3.04 21.24
CA ALA A 56 2.26 -3.01 20.53
C ALA A 56 2.33 -2.12 19.27
N ILE A 57 1.41 -2.35 18.34
CA ILE A 57 1.17 -1.51 17.16
C ILE A 57 -0.23 -0.87 17.30
N PRO A 58 -0.42 0.40 16.93
CA PRO A 58 -1.73 1.03 16.90
C PRO A 58 -2.68 0.37 15.91
N GLU A 59 -3.98 0.50 16.15
CA GLU A 59 -5.00 0.13 15.17
C GLU A 59 -4.85 0.94 13.87
N PRO A 60 -5.29 0.40 12.71
CA PRO A 60 -5.09 1.04 11.41
C PRO A 60 -5.52 2.51 11.34
N VAL A 61 -6.65 2.86 11.94
CA VAL A 61 -7.15 4.25 11.97
C VAL A 61 -6.17 5.16 12.72
N LYS A 62 -5.69 4.73 13.90
CA LYS A 62 -4.74 5.49 14.70
C LYS A 62 -3.37 5.59 14.09
N LEU A 63 -2.93 4.53 13.40
CA LEU A 63 -1.69 4.57 12.64
C LEU A 63 -1.74 5.66 11.56
N VAL A 64 -2.85 5.78 10.83
CA VAL A 64 -3.04 6.83 9.81
C VAL A 64 -3.02 8.22 10.44
N GLU A 65 -3.69 8.42 11.58
CA GLU A 65 -3.66 9.69 12.31
C GLU A 65 -2.24 10.09 12.76
N ILE A 66 -1.50 9.15 13.34
CA ILE A 66 -0.11 9.35 13.75
C ILE A 66 0.75 9.72 12.54
N ALA A 67 0.65 8.95 11.46
CA ALA A 67 1.43 9.17 10.25
C ALA A 67 1.17 10.55 9.63
N ALA A 68 -0.11 10.95 9.54
CA ALA A 68 -0.49 12.27 9.05
C ALA A 68 0.07 13.41 9.92
N LYS A 69 0.05 13.27 11.25
CA LYS A 69 0.61 14.28 12.18
C LYS A 69 2.14 14.34 12.14
N LEU A 70 2.80 13.22 11.85
CA LEU A 70 4.25 13.14 11.70
C LEU A 70 4.73 13.41 10.27
N ASN A 71 3.82 13.72 9.34
CA ASN A 71 4.10 13.97 7.92
C ASN A 71 4.86 12.82 7.24
N VAL A 72 4.49 11.57 7.57
CA VAL A 72 5.00 10.34 6.95
C VAL A 72 3.85 9.47 6.44
N SER A 73 4.13 8.47 5.62
CA SER A 73 3.09 7.53 5.21
C SER A 73 2.87 6.44 6.28
N ALA A 74 1.61 6.01 6.46
CA ALA A 74 1.28 4.93 7.40
C ALA A 74 1.96 3.61 7.01
N GLY A 75 2.08 3.34 5.71
CA GLY A 75 2.81 2.19 5.18
C GLY A 75 4.29 2.24 5.51
N TRP A 76 4.95 3.40 5.33
CA TRP A 76 6.36 3.57 5.71
C TRP A 76 6.54 3.40 7.22
N LEU A 77 5.62 3.89 8.05
CA LEU A 77 5.72 3.73 9.50
C LEU A 77 5.66 2.24 9.91
N LEU A 78 4.82 1.43 9.25
CA LEU A 78 4.70 -0.01 9.51
C LEU A 78 5.79 -0.86 8.89
N PHE A 79 6.16 -0.60 7.64
CA PHE A 79 6.99 -1.50 6.83
C PHE A 79 8.35 -0.90 6.47
N GLY A 80 8.50 0.42 6.61
CA GLY A 80 9.69 1.16 6.15
C GLY A 80 9.79 1.17 4.64
N ASP A 81 11.01 1.42 4.14
CA ASP A 81 11.32 1.41 2.71
C ASP A 81 11.54 -0.03 2.17
N SER A 82 10.98 -1.05 2.81
CA SER A 82 11.17 -2.47 2.48
C SER A 82 10.45 -2.92 1.20
N HIS A 83 10.47 -2.07 0.17
CA HIS A 83 10.24 -2.44 -1.23
C HIS A 83 11.51 -2.32 -2.06
N THR A 84 12.71 -2.32 -1.45
CA THR A 84 13.93 -2.68 -2.18
C THR A 84 13.95 -4.20 -2.38
N ASP A 85 13.00 -4.72 -3.15
CA ASP A 85 13.09 -6.03 -3.77
C ASP A 85 14.22 -5.95 -4.81
N ILE A 86 15.45 -6.19 -4.35
CA ILE A 86 16.64 -6.37 -5.19
C ILE A 86 16.59 -7.74 -5.90
N ALA A 87 15.57 -8.57 -5.63
CA ALA A 87 15.29 -9.73 -6.46
C ALA A 87 14.55 -9.30 -7.74
N PRO A 88 14.97 -9.77 -8.94
CA PRO A 88 14.13 -9.70 -10.13
C PRO A 88 12.91 -10.57 -9.85
N SER A 89 11.86 -9.94 -9.36
CA SER A 89 10.60 -10.62 -9.08
C SER A 89 9.98 -10.99 -10.42
N GLU A 90 10.06 -12.26 -10.75
CA GLU A 90 9.42 -12.89 -11.93
C GLU A 90 7.89 -12.65 -11.97
N ASN A 91 7.30 -12.11 -10.89
CA ASN A 91 5.88 -11.76 -10.75
C ASN A 91 5.60 -10.23 -10.83
N LYS A 92 6.38 -9.45 -11.58
CA LYS A 92 6.08 -8.02 -11.83
C LYS A 92 5.56 -7.82 -13.25
N VAL A 93 4.45 -7.11 -13.40
CA VAL A 93 3.92 -6.66 -14.70
C VAL A 93 4.28 -5.19 -14.89
N THR A 94 4.93 -4.85 -16.01
CA THR A 94 5.32 -3.46 -16.34
C THR A 94 4.43 -2.93 -17.45
N ILE A 95 3.54 -1.99 -17.15
CA ILE A 95 2.60 -1.41 -18.11
C ILE A 95 2.60 0.12 -18.01
N THR A 96 2.32 0.80 -19.12
CA THR A 96 2.18 2.27 -19.11
C THR A 96 0.96 2.69 -18.28
N LYS A 97 1.10 3.80 -17.55
CA LYS A 97 0.02 4.33 -16.69
C LYS A 97 -1.28 4.58 -17.46
N ASN A 98 -1.18 5.08 -18.70
CA ASN A 98 -2.34 5.36 -19.55
C ASN A 98 -3.12 4.08 -19.88
N LEU A 99 -2.43 3.00 -20.24
CA LEU A 99 -3.07 1.72 -20.56
C LEU A 99 -3.64 1.05 -19.31
N LEU A 100 -2.92 1.08 -18.19
CA LEU A 100 -3.44 0.57 -16.93
C LEU A 100 -4.72 1.30 -16.51
N LEU A 101 -4.71 2.63 -16.55
CA LEU A 101 -5.89 3.44 -16.24
C LEU A 101 -7.05 3.11 -17.18
N TYR A 102 -6.77 2.91 -18.47
CA TYR A 102 -7.78 2.53 -19.47
C TYR A 102 -8.42 1.17 -19.13
N ILE A 103 -7.61 0.15 -18.82
CA ILE A 103 -8.08 -1.18 -18.42
C ILE A 103 -8.95 -1.08 -17.16
N LEU A 104 -8.48 -0.39 -16.12
CA LEU A 104 -9.21 -0.25 -14.85
C LEU A 104 -10.55 0.48 -15.03
N THR A 105 -10.58 1.51 -15.87
CA THR A 105 -11.81 2.27 -16.17
C THR A 105 -12.84 1.38 -16.88
N ARG A 106 -12.39 0.53 -17.79
CA ARG A 106 -13.28 -0.38 -18.52
C ARG A 106 -13.71 -1.59 -17.69
N ALA A 107 -12.83 -2.06 -16.79
CA ALA A 107 -13.06 -3.20 -15.90
C ALA A 107 -14.26 -2.99 -14.97
N ALA A 108 -14.57 -1.75 -14.58
CA ALA A 108 -15.76 -1.42 -13.78
C ALA A 108 -17.06 -1.99 -14.39
N ASN A 109 -17.16 -2.06 -15.71
CA ASN A 109 -18.32 -2.62 -16.40
C ASN A 109 -18.40 -4.15 -16.34
N LEU A 110 -17.28 -4.86 -16.13
CA LEU A 110 -17.25 -6.32 -16.02
C LEU A 110 -17.72 -6.79 -14.65
N TYR A 111 -17.36 -6.07 -13.59
CA TYR A 111 -17.78 -6.38 -12.23
C TYR A 111 -19.28 -6.19 -11.98
N ASN A 112 -19.94 -5.39 -12.84
CA ASN A 112 -21.39 -5.18 -12.78
C ASN A 112 -22.20 -6.27 -13.51
N THR A 113 -21.55 -7.20 -14.21
CA THR A 113 -22.23 -8.29 -14.94
C THR A 113 -22.50 -9.46 -13.98
N PRO A 114 -23.77 -9.87 -13.77
CA PRO A 114 -24.07 -11.04 -12.97
C PRO A 114 -23.41 -12.29 -13.58
N HIS A 115 -22.89 -13.18 -12.73
CA HIS A 115 -22.15 -14.41 -13.07
C HIS A 115 -20.64 -14.29 -13.40
N LEU A 116 -20.10 -13.09 -13.68
CA LEU A 116 -18.68 -12.95 -14.06
C LEU A 116 -17.72 -12.61 -12.90
N GLY A 117 -18.25 -12.27 -11.73
CA GLY A 117 -17.48 -11.63 -10.65
C GLY A 117 -16.27 -12.42 -10.13
N LYS A 118 -16.28 -13.76 -10.24
CA LYS A 118 -15.15 -14.62 -9.79
C LYS A 118 -14.05 -14.80 -10.83
N GLU A 119 -14.39 -14.75 -12.11
CA GLU A 119 -13.44 -14.96 -13.22
C GLU A 119 -12.85 -13.64 -13.74
N THR A 120 -13.55 -12.53 -13.50
CA THR A 120 -13.14 -11.18 -13.91
C THR A 120 -11.73 -10.80 -13.42
N PRO A 121 -11.32 -11.05 -12.15
CA PRO A 121 -9.98 -10.68 -11.71
C PRO A 121 -8.87 -11.45 -12.43
N GLY A 122 -9.09 -12.74 -12.70
CA GLY A 122 -8.11 -13.59 -13.41
C GLY A 122 -7.94 -13.12 -14.85
N PHE A 123 -9.05 -12.96 -15.58
CA PHE A 123 -9.03 -12.43 -16.94
C PHE A 123 -8.37 -11.06 -17.05
N LEU A 124 -8.64 -10.14 -16.10
CA LEU A 124 -8.01 -8.82 -16.11
C LEU A 124 -6.51 -8.90 -15.87
N LEU A 125 -6.06 -9.79 -14.99
CA LEU A 125 -4.63 -10.01 -14.77
C LEU A 125 -3.94 -10.53 -16.03
N ASP A 126 -4.55 -11.50 -16.70
CA ASP A 126 -4.06 -12.05 -17.97
C ASP A 126 -4.01 -10.96 -19.05
N LEU A 127 -5.08 -10.16 -19.18
CA LEU A 127 -5.14 -9.05 -20.13
C LEU A 127 -4.07 -7.98 -19.87
N ILE A 128 -3.83 -7.62 -18.60
CA ILE A 128 -2.78 -6.65 -18.25
C ILE A 128 -1.40 -7.22 -18.61
N ASN A 129 -1.18 -8.52 -18.38
CA ASN A 129 0.07 -9.18 -18.74
C ASN A 129 0.26 -9.23 -20.27
N ASP A 130 -0.76 -9.62 -21.03
CA ASP A 130 -0.73 -9.67 -22.48
C ASP A 130 -0.42 -8.29 -23.08
N VAL A 131 -1.17 -7.26 -22.65
CA VAL A 131 -0.97 -5.88 -23.12
C VAL A 131 0.41 -5.35 -22.74
N SER A 132 0.99 -5.79 -21.63
CA SER A 132 2.35 -5.40 -21.23
C SER A 132 3.45 -5.98 -22.13
N GLN A 133 3.19 -7.10 -22.79
CA GLN A 133 4.16 -7.80 -23.63
C GLN A 133 3.99 -7.49 -25.13
N ILE A 134 2.85 -6.93 -25.53
CA ILE A 134 2.57 -6.60 -26.93
C ILE A 134 3.36 -5.35 -27.36
N ASN A 135 4.15 -5.48 -28.43
CA ASN A 135 4.78 -4.35 -29.11
C ASN A 135 3.78 -3.66 -30.05
N ALA A 136 2.93 -2.79 -29.50
CA ALA A 136 1.93 -2.03 -30.25
C ALA A 136 1.88 -0.56 -29.81
N SER A 137 1.35 0.31 -30.68
CA SER A 137 1.09 1.71 -30.32
C SER A 137 -0.01 1.81 -29.26
N GLU A 138 -0.06 2.93 -28.52
CA GLU A 138 -1.09 3.12 -27.49
C GLU A 138 -2.52 2.98 -28.05
N GLU A 139 -2.77 3.46 -29.27
CA GLU A 139 -4.07 3.31 -29.95
C GLU A 139 -4.38 1.85 -30.31
N GLN A 140 -3.39 1.10 -30.76
CA GLN A 140 -3.54 -0.32 -31.07
C GLN A 140 -3.78 -1.13 -29.80
N SER A 141 -3.04 -0.86 -28.72
CA SER A 141 -3.25 -1.49 -27.43
C SER A 141 -4.65 -1.21 -26.87
N LYS A 142 -5.18 0.02 -27.02
CA LYS A 142 -6.57 0.33 -26.66
C LYS A 142 -7.59 -0.49 -27.45
N LYS A 143 -7.39 -0.66 -28.76
CA LYS A 143 -8.26 -1.50 -29.60
C LYS A 143 -8.22 -2.98 -29.19
N ILE A 144 -7.04 -3.50 -28.85
CA ILE A 144 -6.85 -4.87 -28.36
C ILE A 144 -7.59 -5.05 -27.03
N ILE A 145 -7.45 -4.09 -26.11
CA ILE A 145 -8.17 -4.08 -24.83
C ILE A 145 -9.68 -4.10 -25.07
N ASP A 146 -10.20 -3.21 -25.92
CA ASP A 146 -11.65 -3.16 -26.20
C ASP A 146 -12.17 -4.46 -26.82
N LEU A 147 -11.39 -5.10 -27.69
CA LEU A 147 -11.72 -6.39 -28.29
C LEU A 147 -11.73 -7.53 -27.27
N ALA A 148 -10.74 -7.59 -26.38
CA ALA A 148 -10.69 -8.61 -25.33
C ALA A 148 -11.88 -8.46 -24.36
N LEU A 149 -12.18 -7.22 -23.98
CA LEU A 149 -13.29 -6.89 -23.08
C LEU A 149 -14.67 -7.13 -23.69
N SER A 150 -14.84 -6.93 -25.00
CA SER A 150 -16.08 -7.27 -25.69
C SER A 150 -16.25 -8.78 -25.83
N SER A 151 -15.15 -9.50 -26.06
CA SER A 151 -15.17 -10.97 -26.19
C SER A 151 -15.70 -11.63 -24.91
N ILE A 152 -15.18 -11.26 -23.74
CA ILE A 152 -15.64 -11.86 -22.48
C ILE A 152 -17.11 -11.53 -22.15
N LYS A 153 -17.62 -10.37 -22.60
CA LYS A 153 -19.05 -10.03 -22.49
C LYS A 153 -19.92 -10.89 -23.40
N HIS A 154 -19.42 -11.33 -24.54
CA HIS A 154 -20.16 -12.19 -25.47
C HIS A 154 -20.15 -13.66 -25.08
N PHE A 155 -19.08 -14.15 -24.46
CA PHE A 155 -18.99 -15.56 -24.01
C PHE A 155 -19.68 -15.84 -22.66
N SER A 156 -20.15 -14.80 -21.97
CA SER A 156 -20.85 -14.93 -20.67
C SER A 156 -22.37 -14.86 -20.77
N HIS A 157 -22.90 -14.96 -21.99
CA HIS A 157 -24.33 -14.95 -22.31
C HIS A 157 -24.89 -16.34 -22.60
#